data_AF-A0A662R7B1-F1
#
_entry.id   AF-A0A662R7B1-F1
#
_cell.length_a   1.000
_cell.length_b   1.000
_cell.length_c   1.000
_cell.angle_alpha   90.00
_cell.angle_beta   90.00
_cell.angle_gamma   90.00
#
_symmetry.space_group_name_H-M   'P 1'
#
loop_
_entity.id
_entity.type
_entity.pdbx_description
1 polymer ?
#
loop_
_entity_poly.entity_id
_entity_poly.type
_entity_poly.pdbx_seq_one_letter_code
_entity_poly.pdbx_strand_id
1 'polypeptide(L)' 'MDEGGSLYVKGICMVCRNKAYSCPYCNGEGKVYVEASDKSVSKWVAGLTKERRDDIMKMILDEGKS' A
#
# COMPACT_ATOMS: atom_id res chain seq x y z
N MET A 1 -1.33 21.04 -9.28
CA MET A 1 -1.49 20.36 -7.98
C MET A 1 -0.95 18.96 -8.19
N ASP A 2 0.15 18.62 -7.51
CA ASP A 2 0.79 17.31 -7.59
C ASP A 2 -0.23 16.21 -7.24
N GLU A 3 -0.59 15.38 -8.21
CA GLU A 3 -1.36 14.15 -8.03
C GLU A 3 -0.46 13.05 -7.46
N GLY A 4 0.11 13.29 -6.27
CA GLY A 4 0.88 12.30 -5.54
C GLY A 4 -0.06 11.21 -5.03
N GLY A 5 -0.20 10.11 -5.76
CA GLY A 5 -0.95 8.94 -5.28
C GLY A 5 -0.36 8.44 -3.96
N SER A 6 -1.17 8.44 -2.90
CA SER A 6 -0.78 7.83 -1.63
C SER A 6 -0.60 6.33 -1.81
N LEU A 7 0.60 5.85 -1.49
CA LEU A 7 0.93 4.42 -1.52
C LEU A 7 0.41 3.80 -0.22
N TYR A 8 -0.25 2.66 -0.27
CA TYR A 8 -0.76 1.96 0.92
C TYR A 8 -0.26 0.52 0.94
N VAL A 9 0.15 0.05 2.10
CA VAL A 9 0.50 -1.36 2.33
C VAL A 9 -0.57 -2.05 3.15
N LYS A 10 -0.93 -3.27 2.73
CA LYS A 10 -1.86 -4.13 3.45
C LYS A 10 -1.10 -4.88 4.54
N GLY A 11 -1.51 -4.69 5.80
CA GLY A 11 -0.90 -5.32 6.97
C GLY A 11 -1.91 -6.10 7.80
N ILE A 12 -1.41 -6.95 8.70
CA ILE A 12 -2.23 -7.59 9.73
C ILE A 12 -2.57 -6.56 10.81
N CYS A 13 -3.84 -6.50 11.22
CA CYS A 13 -4.24 -5.67 12.34
C CYS A 13 -3.58 -6.18 13.63
N MET A 14 -2.70 -5.38 14.22
CA MET A 14 -1.98 -5.77 15.45
C MET A 14 -2.87 -5.74 16.70
N VAL A 15 -3.99 -5.01 16.66
CA VAL A 15 -4.97 -4.94 17.76
C VAL A 15 -5.72 -6.26 17.89
N CYS A 16 -6.35 -6.71 16.81
CA CYS A 16 -7.11 -7.96 16.83
C CYS A 16 -6.29 -9.19 16.41
N ARG A 17 -5.06 -9.01 15.93
CA ARG A 17 -4.15 -10.08 15.48
C ARG A 17 -4.83 -11.04 14.51
N ASN A 18 -5.48 -10.49 13.50
CA ASN A 18 -6.26 -11.23 12.50
C ASN A 18 -7.55 -11.93 13.03
N LYS A 19 -7.96 -11.66 14.28
CA LYS A 19 -9.22 -12.17 14.85
C LYS A 19 -10.30 -11.10 14.69
N ALA A 20 -10.91 -11.09 13.50
CA ALA A 20 -11.64 -9.94 12.98
C ALA A 20 -13.00 -9.64 13.62
N TYR A 21 -13.47 -10.47 14.56
CA TYR A 21 -14.78 -10.33 15.18
C TYR A 21 -14.85 -8.99 15.94
N SER A 22 -15.48 -7.98 15.32
CA SER A 22 -15.77 -6.66 15.89
C SER A 22 -14.59 -5.69 16.08
N CYS A 23 -13.47 -5.83 15.37
CA CYS A 23 -12.35 -4.90 15.50
C CYS A 23 -12.61 -3.58 14.74
N PRO A 24 -12.77 -2.43 15.41
CA PRO A 24 -13.07 -1.15 14.76
C PRO A 24 -11.85 -0.54 14.04
N TYR A 25 -10.67 -1.10 14.26
CA TYR A 25 -9.40 -0.60 13.74
C TYR A 25 -8.95 -1.31 12.46
N CYS A 26 -9.77 -2.21 11.90
CA CYS A 26 -9.45 -2.97 10.69
C CYS A 26 -10.67 -3.08 9.78
N ASN A 27 -10.47 -3.61 8.57
CA ASN A 27 -11.52 -3.76 7.56
C ASN A 27 -12.55 -4.88 7.85
N GLY A 28 -12.68 -5.34 9.10
CA GLY A 28 -13.55 -6.48 9.45
C GLY A 28 -13.02 -7.85 9.00
N GLU A 29 -11.89 -7.91 8.29
CA GLU A 29 -11.16 -9.15 7.96
C GLU A 29 -9.86 -9.30 8.75
N GLY A 30 -9.61 -8.41 9.72
CA GLY A 30 -8.36 -8.40 10.48
C GLY A 30 -7.18 -7.78 9.73
N LYS A 31 -7.43 -7.05 8.63
CA LYS A 31 -6.41 -6.39 7.81
C LYS A 31 -6.51 -4.86 7.92
N VAL A 32 -5.37 -4.20 7.91
CA VAL A 32 -5.26 -2.72 7.93
C VAL A 32 -4.57 -2.22 6.68
N TYR A 33 -4.97 -1.03 6.23
CA TYR A 33 -4.28 -0.30 5.17
C TYR A 33 -3.49 0.81 5.83
N VAL A 34 -2.17 0.67 5.83
CA VAL A 34 -1.29 1.70 6.35
C VAL A 34 -0.81 2.51 5.17
N GLU A 35 -1.00 3.82 5.22
CA GLU A 35 -0.41 4.72 4.22
C GLU A 35 1.11 4.55 4.28
N ALA A 36 1.65 3.91 3.25
CA ALA A 36 3.07 3.72 2.99
C ALA A 36 3.71 5.03 2.52
N SER A 37 3.33 6.17 3.12
CA SER A 37 4.12 7.39 3.12
C SER A 37 5.37 7.17 3.98
N ASP A 38 6.09 6.09 3.70
CA ASP A 38 7.48 6.03 4.07
C ASP A 38 8.17 6.99 3.10
N LYS A 39 8.61 8.14 3.61
CA LYS A 39 9.44 9.10 2.86
C LYS A 39 10.57 8.38 2.12
N SER A 40 11.01 7.22 2.61
CA SER A 40 12.01 6.34 1.97
C SER A 40 11.49 5.72 0.67
N VAL A 41 10.26 5.21 0.63
CA VAL A 41 9.65 4.65 -0.60
C VAL A 41 9.43 5.78 -1.61
N SER A 42 8.87 6.92 -1.19
CA SER A 42 8.68 8.07 -2.09
C SER A 42 10.01 8.59 -2.64
N LYS A 43 11.07 8.69 -1.82
CA LYS A 43 12.42 9.07 -2.27
C LYS A 43 13.02 8.04 -3.21
N TRP A 44 12.85 6.76 -2.92
CA TRP A 44 13.35 5.69 -3.77
C TRP A 44 12.67 5.73 -5.15
N VAL A 45 11.34 5.83 -5.21
CA VAL A 45 10.57 5.97 -6.47
C VAL A 45 10.95 7.24 -7.23
N ALA A 46 11.19 8.36 -6.53
CA ALA A 46 11.62 9.61 -7.15
C ALA A 46 12.98 9.47 -7.86
N GLY A 47 13.89 8.66 -7.32
CA GLY A 47 15.22 8.39 -7.88
C GLY A 47 15.25 7.40 -9.06
N LEU A 48 14.13 6.78 -9.41
CA LEU A 48 14.06 5.82 -10.52
C LEU A 48 13.92 6.53 -11.88
N THR A 49 14.40 5.86 -12.94
CA THR A 49 14.13 6.26 -14.32
C THR A 49 12.64 6.09 -14.65
N LYS A 50 12.17 6.83 -15.65
CA LYS A 50 10.77 6.74 -16.10
C LYS A 50 10.38 5.30 -16.49
N GLU A 51 11.22 4.64 -17.29
CA GLU A 51 11.03 3.24 -17.69
C GLU A 51 10.82 2.31 -16.50
N ARG A 52 11.65 2.46 -15.46
CA ARG A 52 11.56 1.59 -14.28
C ARG A 52 10.31 1.86 -13.44
N ARG A 53 9.84 3.10 -13.38
CA ARG A 53 8.56 3.44 -12.74
C ARG A 53 7.38 2.84 -13.48
N ASP A 54 7.39 2.92 -14.81
CA ASP A 54 6.31 2.41 -15.65
C ASP A 54 6.21 0.87 -15.53
N ASP A 55 7.34 0.16 -15.48
CA ASP A 55 7.38 -1.29 -15.23
C ASP A 55 6.78 -1.67 -13.87
N ILE A 56 7.15 -0.95 -12.80
CA ILE A 56 6.64 -1.19 -11.44
C ILE A 56 5.13 -0.97 -11.40
N MET A 57 4.64 0.13 -12.00
CA MET A 57 3.21 0.43 -12.07
C MET A 57 2.44 -0.65 -12.83
N LYS A 58 3.01 -1.17 -13.93
CA LYS A 58 2.40 -2.27 -14.68
C LYS A 58 2.26 -3.54 -13.84
N MET A 59 3.30 -3.91 -13.10
CA MET A 59 3.25 -5.07 -12.19
C MET A 59 2.17 -4.92 -11.11
N ILE A 60 2.06 -3.73 -10.50
CA ILE A 60 1.03 -3.44 -9.48
C ILE A 60 -0.38 -3.56 -10.07
N LEU A 61 -0.60 -3.04 -11.29
CA LEU A 61 -1.91 -3.06 -11.94
C LEU A 61 -2.32 -4.46 -12.43
N ASP A 62 -1.36 -5.32 -12.77
CA ASP A 62 -1.63 -6.69 -13.19
C ASP A 62 -1.92 -7.63 -12.00
N GLU A 63 -1.31 -7.42 -10.82
CA GLU A 63 -1.65 -8.18 -9.60
C GLU A 63 -3.05 -7.86 -9.05
N GLY A 64 -3.63 -6.71 -9.41
CA GLY A 64 -4.98 -6.31 -8.98
C GLY A 64 -6.14 -6.95 -9.75
N LYS A 65 -5.87 -7.80 -10.75
CA LYS A 65 -6.89 -8.41 -11.63
C LYS A 65 -7.23 -9.87 -11.29
N SER A 66 -6.80 -10.40 -10.15
CA SER A 66 -7.06 -11.79 -9.76
C SER A 66 -8.18 -11.96 -8.73
#